data_AF-A0A830EXJ9-F1
#
_entry.id   AF-A0A830EXJ9-F1
#
_cell.length_a   1.000
_cell.length_b   1.000
_cell.length_c   1.000
_cell.angle_alpha   90.00
_cell.angle_beta   90.00
_cell.angle_gamma   90.00
#
_symmetry.space_group_name_H-M   'P 1'
#
loop_
_entity.id
_entity.type
_entity.pdbx_description
1 polymer ?
#
loop_
_entity_poly.entity_id
_entity_poly.type
_entity_poly.pdbx_seq_one_letter_code
_entity_poly.pdbx_strand_id
1 'polypeptide(L)'
;MTPQPSVGEIVAITTTDSDPLLLVSTIADDHVTGVLLADLATETLQRLQASEPDTATRQQLAAAIGRTDELMSFTVPLTDCALVERDSSRPGSFEGGEH
;
A
#
# COMPACT_ATOMS: atom_id res chain seq x y z
N MET A 1 -12.87 -15.08 6.19
CA MET A 1 -11.42 -14.88 6.38
C MET A 1 -11.03 -13.79 5.42
N THR A 2 -10.73 -12.59 5.91
CA THR A 2 -10.11 -11.56 5.09
C THR A 2 -8.70 -12.06 4.73
N PRO A 3 -8.33 -12.09 3.44
CA PRO A 3 -6.98 -12.50 3.08
C PRO A 3 -5.97 -11.55 3.70
N GLN A 4 -4.95 -12.10 4.35
CA GLN A 4 -3.84 -11.31 4.85
C GLN A 4 -3.10 -10.70 3.65
N PRO A 5 -2.83 -9.38 3.65
CA PRO A 5 -2.04 -8.74 2.60
C PRO A 5 -0.59 -9.24 2.64
N SER A 6 0.12 -9.10 1.51
CA SER A 6 1.53 -9.40 1.33
C SER A 6 2.35 -8.11 1.25
N VAL A 7 3.66 -8.20 1.49
CA VAL A 7 4.56 -7.05 1.28
C VAL A 7 4.44 -6.59 -0.18
N GLY A 8 4.39 -5.28 -0.41
CA GLY A 8 4.21 -4.71 -1.73
C GLY A 8 2.77 -4.67 -2.24
N GLU A 9 1.80 -5.20 -1.49
CA GLU A 9 0.38 -4.97 -1.77
C GLU A 9 -0.07 -3.62 -1.19
N ILE A 10 -1.10 -3.06 -1.81
CA ILE A 10 -1.75 -1.82 -1.37
C ILE A 10 -3.05 -2.15 -0.62
N VAL A 11 -3.17 -1.62 0.60
CA VAL A 11 -4.38 -1.73 1.43
C VAL A 11 -4.97 -0.36 1.72
N ALA A 12 -6.29 -0.28 1.84
CA ALA A 12 -6.99 0.90 2.31
C ALA A 12 -7.26 0.80 3.82
N ILE A 13 -7.03 1.89 4.55
CA ILE A 13 -7.31 1.97 6.00
C ILE A 13 -8.77 2.39 6.18
N THR A 14 -9.62 1.43 6.55
CA THR A 14 -11.09 1.63 6.57
C THR A 14 -11.62 2.33 7.83
N THR A 15 -10.81 2.53 8.88
CA THR A 15 -11.18 3.38 10.02
C THR A 15 -11.27 4.86 9.69
N THR A 16 -10.57 5.29 8.65
CA THR A 16 -10.50 6.71 8.32
C THR A 16 -11.49 7.00 7.21
N ASP A 17 -12.28 8.07 7.35
CA ASP A 17 -13.32 8.48 6.40
C ASP A 17 -12.81 8.72 4.97
N SER A 18 -11.50 8.98 4.81
CA SER A 18 -10.85 9.17 3.52
C SER A 18 -10.25 7.90 2.91
N ASP A 19 -10.38 6.75 3.58
CA ASP A 19 -9.85 5.45 3.16
C ASP A 19 -8.40 5.52 2.63
N PRO A 20 -7.45 6.09 3.40
CA PRO A 20 -6.12 6.35 2.90
C PRO A 20 -5.41 5.05 2.52
N LEU A 21 -4.70 5.11 1.40
CA LEU A 21 -4.02 3.97 0.81
C LEU A 21 -2.63 3.81 1.42
N LEU A 22 -2.32 2.60 1.84
CA LEU A 22 -1.10 2.21 2.53
C LEU A 22 -0.37 1.14 1.72
N LEU A 23 0.89 1.40 1.39
CA LEU A 23 1.79 0.41 0.79
C LEU A 23 2.37 -0.45 1.89
N VAL A 24 2.06 -1.75 1.88
CA VAL A 24 2.53 -2.68 2.90
C VAL A 24 4.02 -2.93 2.75
N SER A 25 4.79 -2.58 3.77
CA SER A 25 6.24 -2.82 3.80
C SER A 25 6.61 -4.00 4.71
N THR A 26 5.86 -4.20 5.80
CA THR A 26 6.06 -5.30 6.74
C THR A 26 4.70 -5.75 7.28
N ILE A 27 4.57 -7.04 7.55
CA ILE A 27 3.35 -7.64 8.08
C ILE A 27 3.69 -8.41 9.35
N ALA A 28 2.91 -8.19 10.39
CA ALA A 28 2.90 -8.98 11.60
C ALA A 28 1.58 -9.78 11.69
N ASP A 29 1.46 -10.62 12.72
CA ASP A 29 0.31 -11.52 12.93
C ASP A 29 -1.04 -10.78 12.99
N ASP A 30 -1.07 -9.56 13.54
CA ASP A 30 -2.31 -8.79 13.78
C ASP A 30 -2.29 -7.38 13.16
N HIS A 31 -1.15 -6.90 12.67
CA HIS A 31 -1.00 -5.55 12.13
C HIS A 31 -0.09 -5.51 10.92
N VAL A 32 -0.28 -4.49 10.09
CA VAL A 32 0.62 -4.18 8.98
C VAL A 32 1.31 -2.86 9.24
N THR A 33 2.56 -2.79 8.82
CA THR A 33 3.33 -1.56 8.80
C THR A 33 3.61 -1.18 7.36
N GLY A 34 3.29 0.05 7.00
CA GLY A 34 3.42 0.54 5.63
C GLY A 34 3.63 2.04 5.56
N VAL A 35 3.74 2.56 4.36
CA VAL A 35 3.85 4.00 4.08
C VAL A 35 2.63 4.46 3.31
N LEU A 36 2.11 5.63 3.63
CA LEU A 36 0.98 6.20 2.91
C LEU A 36 1.35 6.54 1.48
N LEU A 37 0.49 6.19 0.53
CA LEU A 37 0.70 6.52 -0.88
C LEU A 37 0.67 8.04 -1.13
N ALA A 38 -0.03 8.80 -0.29
CA ALA A 38 -0.05 10.26 -0.35
C ALA A 38 1.30 10.90 0.02
N ASP A 39 2.12 10.20 0.80
CA ASP A 39 3.46 10.66 1.20
C ASP A 39 4.53 10.23 0.17
N LEU A 40 4.22 9.22 -0.65
CA LEU A 40 5.10 8.72 -1.69
C LEU A 40 5.17 9.68 -2.87
N ALA A 41 6.40 9.98 -3.30
CA ALA A 41 6.63 10.71 -4.54
C ALA A 41 5.95 9.99 -5.73
N THR A 42 5.30 10.76 -6.61
CA THR A 42 4.60 10.23 -7.79
C THR A 42 5.48 9.31 -8.63
N GLU A 43 6.78 9.62 -8.75
CA GLU A 43 7.74 8.77 -9.46
C GLU A 43 7.89 7.38 -8.81
N THR A 44 7.91 7.31 -7.48
CA THR A 44 7.99 6.04 -6.73
C THR A 44 6.71 5.22 -6.92
N LEU A 45 5.54 5.87 -6.92
CA LEU A 45 4.27 5.22 -7.24
C LEU A 45 4.26 4.65 -8.65
N GLN A 46 4.74 5.41 -9.64
CA GLN A 46 4.84 4.95 -11.03
C GLN A 46 5.78 3.75 -11.18
N ARG A 47 6.91 3.73 -10.48
CA ARG A 47 7.82 2.55 -10.46
C ARG A 47 7.17 1.33 -9.81
N LEU A 48 6.39 1.54 -8.74
CA LEU A 48 5.65 0.47 -8.07
C LEU A 48 4.59 -0.13 -8.99
N GLN A 49 3.85 0.71 -9.73
CA GLN A 49 2.85 0.28 -10.72
C GLN A 49 3.50 -0.40 -11.93
N ALA A 50 4.61 0.14 -12.45
CA ALA A 50 5.36 -0.51 -13.52
C ALA A 50 5.90 -1.90 -13.13
N SER A 51 6.04 -2.15 -11.82
CA SER A 51 6.47 -3.43 -11.25
C SER A 51 5.30 -4.37 -10.90
N GLU A 52 4.05 -4.01 -11.23
CA GLU A 52 2.86 -4.86 -11.08
C GLU A 52 3.03 -6.31 -11.61
N PRO A 53 3.60 -6.54 -12.80
CA PRO A 53 3.77 -7.91 -13.30
C PRO A 53 4.85 -8.70 -12.53
N ASP A 54 5.71 -8.05 -11.74
CA ASP A 54 6.81 -8.67 -11.01
C ASP A 54 6.67 -8.47 -9.50
N THR A 55 5.94 -9.40 -8.87
CA THR A 55 5.67 -9.37 -7.42
C THR A 55 6.94 -9.34 -6.57
N ALA A 56 8.05 -9.91 -7.03
CA ALA A 56 9.32 -9.91 -6.30
C ALA A 56 9.98 -8.52 -6.31
N THR A 57 10.02 -7.86 -7.46
CA THR A 57 10.54 -6.49 -7.60
C THR A 57 9.68 -5.52 -6.82
N ARG A 58 8.35 -5.67 -6.88
CA ARG A 58 7.40 -4.86 -6.12
C ARG A 58 7.60 -4.98 -4.61
N GLN A 59 7.75 -6.21 -4.11
CA GLN A 59 8.08 -6.47 -2.70
C GLN A 59 9.38 -5.81 -2.28
N GLN A 60 10.43 -5.91 -3.10
CA GLN A 60 11.71 -5.28 -2.82
C GLN A 60 11.61 -3.75 -2.78
N LEU A 61 10.85 -3.15 -3.71
CA LEU A 61 10.62 -1.72 -3.73
C LEU A 61 9.87 -1.27 -2.47
N ALA A 62 8.79 -1.95 -2.10
CA ALA A 62 8.02 -1.63 -0.89
C ALA A 62 8.82 -1.81 0.41
N ALA A 63 9.66 -2.84 0.48
CA ALA A 63 10.57 -3.05 1.60
C ALA A 63 11.72 -2.04 1.65
N ALA A 64 12.11 -1.46 0.50
CA ALA A 64 13.07 -0.37 0.45
C ALA A 64 12.43 0.94 0.90
N ILE A 65 11.22 1.24 0.40
CA ILE A 65 10.41 2.41 0.75
C ILE A 65 10.16 2.49 2.26
N GLY A 66 9.70 1.40 2.89
CA GLY A 66 9.44 1.41 4.34
C GLY A 66 10.70 1.41 5.21
N ARG A 67 11.90 1.28 4.61
CA ARG A 67 13.18 1.47 5.29
C ARG A 67 13.74 2.88 5.14
N THR A 68 13.15 3.71 4.28
CA THR A 68 13.58 5.09 4.11
C THR A 68 13.11 5.91 5.31
N ASP A 69 14.06 6.41 6.10
CA ASP A 69 13.79 7.21 7.31
C ASP A 69 13.03 8.52 7.02
N GLU A 70 13.11 9.01 5.78
CA GLU A 70 12.39 10.21 5.34
C GLU A 70 10.87 10.01 5.23
N LEU A 71 10.40 8.76 5.09
CA LEU A 71 8.99 8.44 4.91
C LEU A 71 8.38 7.98 6.24
N MET A 72 7.21 8.54 6.57
CA MET A 72 6.55 8.19 7.82
C MET A 72 5.86 6.84 7.68
N SER A 73 6.23 5.89 8.55
CA SER A 73 5.62 4.57 8.60
C SER A 73 4.42 4.56 9.55
N PHE A 74 3.37 3.86 9.12
CA PHE A 74 2.13 3.71 9.86
C PHE A 74 1.90 2.24 10.17
N THR A 75 1.59 1.95 11.43
CA THR A 75 1.17 0.63 11.87
C THR A 75 -0.34 0.63 12.09
N VAL A 76 -1.04 -0.23 11.37
CA VAL A 76 -2.50 -0.33 11.42
C VAL A 76 -2.93 -1.79 11.64
N PRO A 77 -4.02 -2.04 12.38
CA PRO A 77 -4.53 -3.39 12.58
C PRO A 77 -5.00 -4.01 11.25
N LEU A 78 -4.77 -5.30 11.06
CA LEU A 78 -5.23 -6.04 9.88
C LEU A 78 -6.75 -6.03 9.74
N THR A 79 -7.47 -6.03 10.87
CA THR A 79 -8.94 -5.93 10.91
C THR A 79 -9.44 -4.64 10.25
N ASP A 80 -8.57 -3.64 10.21
CA ASP A 80 -8.87 -2.30 9.70
C ASP A 80 -8.46 -2.08 8.24
N CYS A 81 -7.76 -3.06 7.66
CA CYS A 81 -7.21 -2.99 6.33
C CYS A 81 -8.11 -3.73 5.33
N ALA A 82 -8.47 -3.07 4.24
CA ALA A 82 -9.09 -3.69 3.08
C ALA A 82 -8.09 -3.79 1.92
N LEU A 83 -7.94 -4.97 1.33
CA LEU A 83 -7.10 -5.18 0.14
C LEU A 83 -7.71 -4.50 -1.08
N VAL A 84 -6.99 -3.54 -1.67
CA VAL A 84 -7.48 -2.75 -2.81
C VAL A 84 -7.26 -3.49 -4.13
N GLU A 85 -6.12 -4.17 -4.28
CA GLU A 85 -5.75 -4.85 -5.53
C GLU A 85 -6.54 -6.14 -5.77
N ARG A 86 -7.04 -6.79 -4.70
CA ARG A 86 -7.72 -8.08 -4.78
C ARG A 86 -9.23 -7.97 -5.02
N ASP A 87 -9.79 -6.77 -4.92
CA ASP A 87 -11.17 -6.45 -5.26
C ASP A 87 -11.24 -6.06 -6.75
N SER A 88 -10.94 -7.00 -7.64
CA SER A 88 -10.99 -6.81 -9.11
C SER A 88 -12.43 -6.69 -9.64
N SER A 89 -13.29 -5.94 -8.95
CA SER A 89 -14.55 -5.40 -9.45
C SER A 89 -14.53 -3.87 -9.63
N ARG A 90 -13.43 -3.18 -9.33
CA ARG A 90 -13.29 -1.75 -9.63
C ARG A 90 -12.15 -1.47 -10.62
N PRO A 91 -12.46 -1.12 -11.88
CA PRO A 91 -11.52 -0.39 -12.71
C PRO A 91 -11.57 1.06 -12.22
N GLY A 92 -10.60 1.45 -11.40
CA GLY A 92 -10.48 2.82 -10.94
C GLY A 92 -9.01 3.14 -10.82
N SER A 93 -8.47 3.78 -11.86
CA SER A 93 -7.21 4.49 -11.84
C SER A 93 -7.02 5.19 -10.49
N PHE A 94 -5.81 5.16 -9.95
CA PHE A 94 -5.40 6.12 -8.94
C PHE A 94 -5.49 7.51 -9.58
N GLU A 95 -6.67 8.13 -9.51
CA GLU A 95 -6.91 9.48 -10.02
C GLU A 95 -6.21 10.42 -9.04
N GLY A 96 -4.95 10.72 -9.36
CA GLY A 96 -4.24 11.87 -8.81
C GLY A 96 -5.07 13.09 -9.14
N GLY A 97 -5.76 13.64 -8.13
CA GLY A 97 -6.53 14.86 -8.28
C GLY A 97 -5.62 16.01 -8.70
N GLU A 98 -5.75 16.44 -9.94
CA GLU A 98 -5.38 17.79 -10.37
C GLU A 98 -6.55 18.73 -10.03
N HIS A 99 -6.33 19.67 -9.10
CA HIS A 99 -6.92 21.00 -9.17
C HIS A 99 -6.02 22.03 -8.50
#